data_AF-A0A2U3HYG5-F1
#
_entry.id   AF-A0A2U3HYG5-F1
#
_cell.length_a   1.000
_cell.length_b   1.000
_cell.length_c   1.000
_cell.angle_alpha   90.00
_cell.angle_beta   90.00
_cell.angle_gamma   90.00
#
_symmetry.space_group_name_H-M   'P 1'
#
loop_
_entity.id
_entity.type
_entity.pdbx_description
1 polymer ?
#
loop_
_entity_poly.entity_id
_entity_poly.type
_entity_poly.pdbx_seq_one_letter_code
_entity_poly.pdbx_strand_id
1 'polypeptide(L)'
;MNATRRAFLIAAGASGLPWISLAGASQASTRIWVIDDGLPQSRVLVRSIKGRVESLSGDAGWLWIERLSKATMPIGGLTRFADAFVLSQLGADIGMRATHHRAFADGAVLWTLERC
;
A
#
# COMPACT_ATOMS: atom_id res chain seq x y z
N MET A 1 6.94 14.13 17.22
CA MET A 1 7.22 13.29 16.03
C MET A 1 6.92 14.13 14.80
N ASN A 2 7.94 14.45 13.98
CA ASN A 2 7.73 15.23 12.77
C ASN A 2 7.23 14.25 11.70
N ALA A 3 5.91 14.13 11.53
CA ALA A 3 5.33 13.32 10.47
C ALA A 3 5.73 13.99 9.14
N THR A 4 6.83 13.52 8.56
CA THR A 4 7.37 14.12 7.34
C THR A 4 6.33 13.92 6.26
N ARG A 5 5.77 15.04 5.77
CA ARG A 5 4.84 15.02 4.65
C ARG A 5 5.48 14.29 3.47
N ARG A 6 4.81 13.27 2.93
CA ARG A 6 5.27 12.42 1.84
C ARG A 6 4.24 12.36 0.72
N ALA A 7 4.70 11.98 -0.47
CA ALA A 7 3.83 11.72 -1.60
C ALA A 7 3.54 10.22 -1.68
N PHE A 8 2.26 9.87 -1.71
CA PHE A 8 1.77 8.52 -1.92
C PHE A 8 0.99 8.45 -3.23
N LEU A 9 1.13 7.35 -3.93
CA LEU A 9 0.35 7.02 -5.11
C LEU A 9 -0.69 5.98 -4.70
N ILE A 10 -1.97 6.29 -4.93
CA ILE A 10 -3.08 5.37 -4.71
C ILE A 10 -3.63 4.90 -6.04
N ALA A 11 -3.77 3.59 -6.19
CA ALA A 11 -4.48 2.98 -7.31
C ALA A 11 -5.59 2.06 -6.79
N ALA A 12 -6.84 2.52 -6.90
CA ALA A 12 -8.02 1.73 -6.56
C ALA A 12 -8.48 0.92 -7.78
N GLY A 13 -8.93 -0.32 -7.55
CA GLY A 13 -9.45 -1.13 -8.65
C GLY A 13 -8.37 -1.75 -9.55
N ALA A 14 -7.09 -1.59 -9.20
CA ALA A 14 -5.99 -2.04 -10.04
C ALA A 14 -5.85 -3.57 -9.98
N SER A 15 -6.13 -4.22 -11.09
CA SER A 15 -5.77 -5.61 -11.34
C SER A 15 -4.40 -5.66 -12.05
N GLY A 16 -3.55 -6.61 -11.66
CA GLY A 16 -2.35 -6.93 -12.44
C GLY A 16 -1.06 -6.21 -12.05
N LEU A 17 -0.92 -5.68 -10.83
CA LEU A 17 0.42 -5.55 -10.26
C LEU A 17 0.94 -6.98 -10.02
N PRO A 18 1.99 -7.44 -10.74
CA PRO A 18 2.57 -8.73 -10.47
C PRO A 18 3.15 -8.66 -9.07
N TRP A 19 2.47 -9.30 -8.12
CA TRP A 19 3.06 -9.66 -6.85
C TRP A 19 4.37 -10.36 -7.21
N ILE A 20 5.52 -9.77 -6.89
CA ILE A 20 6.82 -10.27 -7.32
C ILE A 20 7.08 -11.59 -6.56
N SER A 21 6.47 -12.64 -7.09
CA SER A 21 6.44 -14.08 -6.82
C SER A 21 6.47 -14.54 -5.36
N LEU A 22 5.33 -15.04 -4.88
CA LEU A 22 5.29 -16.21 -3.99
C LEU A 22 4.21 -17.18 -4.48
N ALA A 23 4.56 -18.46 -4.46
CA ALA A 23 3.87 -19.59 -5.06
C ALA A 23 2.40 -19.73 -4.65
N GLY A 24 1.55 -20.09 -5.62
CA GLY A 24 0.16 -20.50 -5.38
C GLY A 24 -0.85 -19.42 -5.71
N ALA A 25 -1.35 -19.45 -6.96
CA ALA A 25 -2.62 -18.90 -7.41
C ALA A 25 -3.14 -17.64 -6.67
N SER A 26 -2.50 -16.49 -6.83
CA SER A 26 -3.17 -15.23 -6.45
C SER A 26 -4.15 -14.88 -7.55
N GLN A 27 -5.41 -15.30 -7.37
CA GLN A 27 -6.56 -14.76 -8.09
C GLN A 27 -6.42 -13.24 -8.16
N ALA A 28 -6.75 -12.63 -9.30
CA ALA A 28 -6.72 -11.19 -9.50
C ALA A 28 -7.74 -10.51 -8.56
N SER A 29 -7.36 -10.36 -7.29
CA SER A 29 -8.16 -9.72 -6.26
C SER A 29 -7.99 -8.23 -6.43
N THR A 30 -9.04 -7.59 -6.94
CA THR A 30 -9.16 -6.14 -7.01
C THR A 30 -8.90 -5.57 -5.62
N ARG A 31 -7.91 -4.69 -5.50
CA ARG A 31 -7.49 -4.10 -4.23
C ARG A 31 -7.10 -2.64 -4.43
N ILE A 32 -6.97 -1.92 -3.32
CA ILE A 32 -6.38 -0.58 -3.29
C ILE A 32 -4.88 -0.73 -3.10
N TRP A 33 -4.09 -0.09 -3.94
CA TRP A 33 -2.63 -0.05 -3.82
C TRP A 33 -2.17 1.29 -3.27
N VAL A 34 -1.24 1.25 -2.31
CA VAL A 34 -0.59 2.41 -1.70
C VAL A 34 0.91 2.32 -1.93
N ILE A 35 1.47 3.23 -2.71
CA ILE A 35 2.89 3.24 -3.07
C ILE A 35 3.52 4.55 -2.58
N ASP A 36 4.62 4.47 -1.85
CA ASP A 36 5.44 5.67 -1.56
C ASP A 36 6.14 6.12 -2.85
N ASP A 37 5.81 7.32 -3.34
CA ASP A 37 6.33 7.89 -4.58
C ASP A 37 7.84 8.14 -4.51
N GLY A 38 8.37 8.38 -3.30
CA GLY A 38 9.78 8.61 -3.03
C GLY A 38 10.65 7.37 -3.07
N LEU A 39 10.08 6.19 -3.34
CA LEU A 39 10.82 4.94 -3.48
C LEU A 39 11.31 4.74 -4.92
N PRO A 40 12.55 4.26 -5.14
CA PRO A 40 13.06 4.00 -6.49
C PRO A 40 12.18 3.05 -7.32
N GLN A 41 11.48 2.13 -6.65
CA GLN A 41 10.62 1.14 -7.27
C GLN A 41 9.26 1.72 -7.73
N SER A 42 8.89 2.93 -7.27
CA SER A 42 7.57 3.53 -7.53
C SER A 42 7.28 3.65 -9.03
N ARG A 43 8.23 4.18 -9.81
CA ARG A 43 8.09 4.41 -11.26
C ARG A 43 7.82 3.14 -12.05
N VAL A 44 8.45 2.03 -11.65
CA VAL A 44 8.27 0.74 -12.33
C VAL A 44 6.89 0.16 -12.03
N LEU A 45 6.44 0.28 -10.77
CA LEU A 45 5.11 -0.20 -10.35
C LEU A 45 3.98 0.63 -10.95
N VAL A 46 4.12 1.95 -11.02
CA VAL A 46 3.12 2.83 -11.64
C VAL A 46 2.88 2.48 -13.09
N ARG A 47 3.94 2.11 -13.83
CA ARG A 47 3.83 1.69 -15.24
C ARG A 47 3.10 0.35 -15.41
N SER A 48 3.14 -0.52 -14.41
CA SER A 48 2.47 -1.83 -14.47
C SER A 48 1.05 -1.82 -13.92
N ILE A 49 0.64 -0.76 -13.20
CA ILE A 49 -0.74 -0.58 -12.77
C ILE A 49 -1.64 -0.32 -13.98
N LYS A 50 -2.66 -1.18 -14.15
CA LYS A 50 -3.79 -0.91 -15.03
C LYS A 50 -4.90 -0.24 -14.23
N GLY A 51 -5.11 1.06 -14.42
CA GLY A 51 -6.17 1.82 -13.75
C GLY A 51 -5.81 3.27 -13.50
N ARG A 52 -6.67 3.97 -12.76
CA ARG A 52 -6.44 5.35 -12.34
C ARG A 52 -5.49 5.38 -11.15
N VAL A 53 -4.38 6.09 -11.31
CA VAL A 53 -3.42 6.39 -10.23
C VAL A 53 -3.62 7.83 -9.81
N GLU A 54 -3.73 8.06 -8.50
CA GLU A 54 -3.85 9.38 -7.89
C GLU A 54 -2.64 9.64 -6.98
N SER A 55 -2.05 10.83 -7.09
CA SER A 55 -0.98 11.27 -6.20
C SER A 55 -1.55 12.10 -5.05
N LEU A 56 -1.14 11.79 -3.83
CA LEU A 56 -1.60 12.42 -2.60
C LEU A 56 -0.42 12.80 -1.73
N SER A 57 -0.48 13.97 -1.10
CA SER A 57 0.58 14.45 -0.22
C SER A 57 0.11 14.58 1.23
N GLY A 58 0.73 13.83 2.13
CA GLY A 58 0.39 13.81 3.55
C GLY A 58 1.28 12.83 4.32
N ASP A 59 0.95 12.55 5.57
CA ASP A 59 1.54 11.45 6.32
C ASP A 59 0.68 10.17 6.24
N ALA A 60 1.20 9.06 6.76
CA ALA A 60 0.51 7.77 6.72
C ALA A 60 -0.82 7.77 7.50
N GLY A 61 -0.92 8.50 8.61
CA GLY A 61 -2.14 8.61 9.40
C GLY A 61 -3.21 9.46 8.71
N TRP A 62 -2.81 10.59 8.13
CA TRP A 62 -3.69 11.40 7.28
C TRP A 62 -4.20 10.59 6.09
N LEU A 63 -3.31 9.88 5.39
CA LEU A 63 -3.66 9.02 4.25
C LEU A 63 -4.70 7.98 4.64
N TRP A 64 -4.52 7.37 5.82
CA TRP A 64 -5.46 6.41 6.35
C TRP A 64 -6.85 7.00 6.52
N ILE A 65 -6.95 8.10 7.26
CA ILE A 65 -8.23 8.72 7.63
C ILE A 65 -8.96 9.21 6.36
N GLU A 66 -8.25 9.91 5.48
CA GLU A 66 -8.86 10.55 4.31
C GLU A 66 -9.22 9.57 3.19
N ARG A 67 -8.48 8.46 3.03
CA ARG A 67 -8.61 7.60 1.84
C ARG A 67 -8.84 6.12 2.11
N LEU A 68 -8.28 5.56 3.20
CA LEU A 68 -8.22 4.11 3.37
C LEU A 68 -9.20 3.57 4.43
N SER A 69 -9.56 4.38 5.42
CA SER A 69 -10.40 3.97 6.57
C SER A 69 -11.77 3.41 6.17
N LYS A 70 -12.30 3.82 5.01
CA LYS A 70 -13.58 3.38 4.45
C LYS A 70 -13.45 2.33 3.35
N ALA A 71 -12.25 1.82 3.11
CA ALA A 71 -12.02 0.80 2.10
C ALA A 71 -12.80 -0.48 2.43
N THR A 72 -13.59 -0.95 1.45
CA THR A 72 -14.29 -2.24 1.51
C THR A 72 -13.49 -3.37 0.88
N MET A 73 -12.38 -3.03 0.23
CA MET A 73 -11.52 -3.95 -0.51
C MET A 73 -10.21 -4.14 0.26
N PRO A 74 -9.47 -5.23 0.01
CA PRO A 74 -8.12 -5.38 0.54
C PRO A 74 -7.24 -4.20 0.14
N ILE A 75 -6.23 -3.91 0.95
CA ILE A 75 -5.23 -2.87 0.69
C ILE A 75 -3.88 -3.56 0.57
N GLY A 76 -3.12 -3.23 -0.46
CA GLY A 76 -1.71 -3.60 -0.59
C GLY A 76 -0.86 -2.35 -0.62
N GLY A 77 0.40 -2.45 -0.22
CA GLY A 77 1.29 -1.32 -0.36
C GLY A 77 2.77 -1.65 -0.45
N LEU A 78 3.49 -0.76 -1.13
CA LEU A 78 4.95 -0.69 -1.10
C LEU A 78 5.32 0.67 -0.50
N THR A 79 5.69 0.67 0.77
CA THR A 79 6.05 1.88 1.51
C THR A 79 7.30 1.63 2.32
N ARG A 80 7.85 2.65 2.97
CA ARG A 80 8.89 2.45 3.98
C ARG A 80 8.33 1.71 5.20
N PHE A 81 9.21 1.05 5.96
CA PHE A 81 8.81 0.30 7.16
C PHE A 81 8.01 1.13 8.16
N ALA A 82 8.41 2.38 8.42
CA ALA A 82 7.72 3.25 9.37
C ALA A 82 6.26 3.53 8.95
N ASP A 83 6.01 3.77 7.67
CA ASP A 83 4.66 4.05 7.16
C ASP A 83 3.82 2.77 7.12
N ALA A 84 4.42 1.64 6.74
CA ALA A 84 3.76 0.34 6.76
C ALA A 84 3.31 -0.04 8.17
N PHE A 85 4.16 0.23 9.17
CA PHE A 85 3.83 0.03 10.58
C PHE A 85 2.62 0.88 10.99
N VAL A 86 2.64 2.20 10.69
CA VAL A 86 1.52 3.09 11.03
C VAL A 86 0.21 2.63 10.37
N LEU A 87 0.24 2.35 9.06
CA LEU A 87 -0.94 1.89 8.32
C LEU A 87 -1.46 0.55 8.86
N SER A 88 -0.56 -0.34 9.28
CA SER A 88 -0.94 -1.63 9.86
C SER A 88 -1.60 -1.51 11.23
N GLN A 89 -1.10 -0.61 12.10
CA GLN A 89 -1.74 -0.36 13.39
C GLN A 89 -3.14 0.21 13.22
N LEU A 90 -3.29 1.21 12.34
CA LEU A 90 -4.60 1.82 12.06
C LEU A 90 -5.58 0.83 11.40
N GLY A 91 -5.09 -0.11 10.60
CA GLY A 91 -5.89 -1.20 10.05
C GLY A 91 -6.33 -2.21 11.11
N ALA A 92 -5.44 -2.56 12.04
CA ALA A 92 -5.75 -3.45 13.14
C ALA A 92 -6.87 -2.90 14.04
N ASP A 93 -6.86 -1.58 14.28
CA ASP A 93 -7.90 -0.89 15.07
C ASP A 93 -9.33 -1.05 14.50
N ILE A 94 -9.46 -1.35 13.20
CA ILE A 94 -10.75 -1.59 12.54
C ILE A 94 -10.95 -3.06 12.12
N GLY A 95 -10.20 -3.99 12.70
CA GLY A 95 -10.35 -5.42 12.49
C GLY A 95 -9.74 -5.96 11.19
N MET A 96 -8.78 -5.24 10.58
CA MET A 96 -8.01 -5.76 9.45
C MET A 96 -6.76 -6.50 9.95
N ARG A 97 -6.40 -7.58 9.25
CA ARG A 97 -5.15 -8.31 9.45
C ARG A 97 -4.05 -7.75 8.56
N ALA A 98 -2.93 -7.40 9.17
CA ALA A 98 -1.71 -6.99 8.47
C ALA A 98 -0.79 -8.18 8.18
N THR A 99 -0.27 -8.24 6.96
CA THR A 99 0.77 -9.19 6.56
C THR A 99 1.93 -8.44 5.93
N HIS A 100 3.13 -8.56 6.51
CA HIS A 100 4.38 -8.08 5.91
C HIS A 100 5.02 -9.22 5.12
N HIS A 101 5.38 -8.98 3.87
CA HIS A 101 5.78 -10.05 2.95
C HIS A 101 7.26 -10.08 2.66
N ARG A 102 7.79 -8.98 2.12
CA ARG A 102 9.20 -8.87 1.71
C ARG A 102 9.69 -7.46 1.94
N ALA A 103 10.90 -7.36 2.50
CA ALA A 103 11.67 -6.13 2.52
C ALA A 103 12.45 -5.99 1.20
N PHE A 104 12.54 -4.77 0.70
CA PHE A 104 13.27 -4.39 -0.50
C PHE A 104 14.47 -3.50 -0.11
N ALA A 105 15.31 -3.19 -1.10
CA ALA A 105 16.35 -2.17 -0.94
C ALA A 105 15.75 -0.81 -0.53
N ASP A 106 16.58 0.05 0.03
CA ASP A 106 16.23 1.42 0.44
C ASP A 106 15.14 1.51 1.54
N GLY A 107 14.97 0.44 2.32
CA GLY A 107 14.05 0.40 3.47
C GLY A 107 12.57 0.28 3.09
N ALA A 108 12.28 -0.07 1.84
CA ALA A 108 10.92 -0.36 1.39
C ALA A 108 10.44 -1.74 1.86
N VAL A 109 9.14 -1.88 2.11
CA VAL A 109 8.50 -3.14 2.52
C VAL A 109 7.16 -3.29 1.80
N LEU A 110 6.91 -4.51 1.33
CA LEU A 110 5.63 -4.91 0.77
C LEU A 110 4.73 -5.48 1.86
N TRP A 111 3.51 -4.95 1.95
CA TRP A 111 2.54 -5.29 2.98
C TRP A 111 1.12 -5.36 2.41
N THR A 112 0.22 -6.02 3.15
CA THR A 112 -1.21 -6.08 2.86
C THR A 112 -2.06 -5.95 4.11
N LEU A 113 -3.26 -5.40 3.95
CA LEU A 113 -4.35 -5.39 4.93
C LEU A 113 -5.60 -6.04 4.32
N GLU A 114 -6.17 -6.98 5.04
CA GLU A 114 -7.38 -7.73 4.63
C GLU A 114 -8.34 -7.88 5.81
N ARG A 115 -9.65 -7.95 5.55
CA ARG A 115 -10.63 -8.22 6.63
C ARG A 115 -10.61 -9.70 7.00
N CYS A 116 -10.62 -9.97 8.30
CA CYS A 116 -10.87 -11.30 8.86
C CYS A 116 -12.36 -11.65 8.80
#